data_AF-A0A345NL13-F1
#
_entry.id   AF-A0A345NL13-F1
#
_cell.length_a   1.000
_cell.length_b   1.000
_cell.length_c   1.000
_cell.angle_alpha   90.00
_cell.angle_beta   90.00
_cell.angle_gamma   90.00
#
_symmetry.space_group_name_H-M   'P 1'
#
loop_
_entity.id
_entity.type
_entity.pdbx_description
1 polymer ?
#
loop_
_entity_poly.entity_id
_entity_poly.type
_entity_poly.pdbx_seq_one_letter_code
_entity_poly.pdbx_strand_id
1 'polypeptide(L)'
;MSTRGPRLTRATLSVLVCAGLALTSACDFNGGDSAGQSGEKNDGGGFLGLGGGEPDAVSATVRDPGEPAVVLAQDGAGELSAAASQTFFDTAPVVVLAGEGEQLRAASAGAVLGVPVLIDGPDVKDEINRLDAEVALAIGPVADPGIDVVVPQDDAQLATLIGAGDPVQVAPDDGAARLADLDLADPQLLVPDGSVVAPTPGDDTETTGDTAGTTSGDEATGAAAPTTPPALESDRDELPSTTRPEPAATVTVLSTGRDADLAALGTARAAGAQLLVGPHTDPRATSESVQAIAAAAPTTVVGLGADFGDADTLAWRSRTAATGVELPGGGQLALPGKTYVALYGTPSTGALGVLGEQPAAETIARAEEHAGWYAPLVEETVVPSLEIIVTVAAAEATPDGNYSNELPVESFVELVDLAAEHGQYVVLDLQPGRADFVSQAKIYEELLLRPNVGLALDPEWRLGSDQVHMTQIGQTSVDEVNQVVDYLADLTREHDLPQKVLVLHMFQTRMIPDVDQVDQSRSELAVLIHADGQGPQGAKQDTWRVLHQYAPSVKYWGWKNFYDEDQPMLSPEETVSQVDPLPDFISYQ
;
A
#
# COMPACT_ATOMS: atom_id res chain seq x y z
N MET A 1 -1.31 29.87 -46.26
CA MET A 1 -0.54 29.74 -45.01
C MET A 1 -1.41 29.02 -44.02
N SER A 2 -1.17 27.71 -43.90
CA SER A 2 -1.96 26.75 -43.14
C SER A 2 -0.95 25.95 -42.33
N THR A 3 -1.04 26.00 -41.01
CA THR A 3 -0.21 25.20 -40.11
C THR A 3 -1.15 24.45 -39.19
N ARG A 4 -1.28 23.16 -39.48
CA ARG A 4 -1.95 22.13 -38.69
C ARG A 4 -1.12 21.83 -37.43
N GLY A 5 -1.73 21.90 -36.26
CA GLY A 5 -1.26 21.22 -35.05
C GLY A 5 -1.90 19.83 -34.95
N PRO A 6 -1.21 18.84 -34.36
CA PRO A 6 -1.66 17.45 -34.39
C PRO A 6 -2.75 17.18 -33.35
N ARG A 7 -3.78 16.44 -33.76
CA ARG A 7 -4.81 15.86 -32.91
C ARG A 7 -4.29 14.52 -32.37
N LEU A 8 -4.21 14.38 -31.06
CA LEU A 8 -4.04 13.08 -30.41
C LEU A 8 -5.43 12.47 -30.23
N THR A 9 -5.72 11.46 -31.05
CA THR A 9 -6.87 10.58 -30.96
C THR A 9 -6.75 9.67 -29.74
N ARG A 10 -7.68 9.81 -28.79
CA ARG A 10 -7.94 8.81 -27.74
C ARG A 10 -8.40 7.52 -28.39
N ALA A 11 -7.63 6.44 -28.25
CA ALA A 11 -8.02 5.10 -28.62
C ALA A 11 -8.77 4.48 -27.44
N THR A 12 -10.07 4.24 -27.64
CA THR A 12 -10.93 3.50 -26.72
C THR A 12 -10.55 2.02 -26.78
N LEU A 13 -9.97 1.49 -25.70
CA LEU A 13 -9.72 0.05 -25.56
C LEU A 13 -10.92 -0.58 -24.84
N SER A 14 -11.82 -1.19 -25.60
CA SER A 14 -12.90 -2.02 -25.07
C SER A 14 -12.35 -3.43 -24.82
N VAL A 15 -12.20 -3.83 -23.55
CA VAL A 15 -11.88 -5.21 -23.18
C VAL A 15 -13.19 -5.95 -22.94
N LEU A 16 -13.45 -6.94 -23.79
CA LEU A 16 -14.59 -7.84 -23.73
C LEU A 16 -14.17 -9.08 -22.92
N VAL A 17 -14.74 -9.27 -21.73
CA VAL A 17 -14.50 -10.46 -20.90
C VAL A 17 -15.44 -11.57 -21.35
N CYS A 18 -14.90 -12.62 -21.96
CA CYS A 18 -15.62 -13.87 -22.24
C CYS A 18 -15.27 -14.92 -21.19
N ALA A 19 -16.20 -15.18 -20.27
CA ALA A 19 -16.15 -16.29 -19.33
C ALA A 19 -16.37 -17.63 -20.06
N GLY A 20 -15.43 -18.58 -19.87
CA GLY A 20 -15.53 -19.95 -20.37
C GLY A 20 -15.48 -20.94 -19.21
N LEU A 21 -16.65 -21.48 -18.83
CA LEU A 21 -16.77 -22.67 -17.97
C LEU A 21 -16.19 -23.91 -18.65
N ALA A 22 -15.41 -24.70 -17.93
CA ALA A 22 -15.16 -26.10 -18.26
C ALA A 22 -15.19 -26.97 -16.99
N LEU A 23 -16.36 -27.57 -16.75
CA LEU A 23 -16.56 -28.73 -15.90
C LEU A 23 -16.24 -29.98 -16.72
N THR A 24 -15.36 -30.87 -16.25
CA THR A 24 -15.48 -32.30 -16.57
C THR A 24 -15.12 -33.19 -15.39
N SER A 25 -16.05 -34.12 -15.18
CA SER A 25 -16.19 -35.08 -14.10
C SER A 25 -15.17 -36.23 -14.14
N ALA A 26 -14.85 -36.73 -12.95
CA ALA A 26 -14.23 -38.03 -12.71
C ALA A 26 -15.14 -39.20 -13.12
N CYS A 27 -14.53 -40.32 -13.53
CA CYS A 27 -15.09 -41.68 -13.48
C CYS A 27 -13.96 -42.72 -13.27
N ASP A 28 -14.27 -43.66 -12.40
CA ASP A 28 -13.44 -44.67 -11.73
C ASP A 28 -13.15 -45.97 -12.51
N PHE A 29 -12.09 -46.66 -12.05
CA PHE A 29 -11.85 -48.11 -11.88
C PHE A 29 -12.20 -49.16 -12.95
N ASN A 30 -11.18 -49.92 -13.37
CA ASN A 30 -10.92 -51.37 -13.07
C ASN A 30 -9.67 -51.78 -13.90
N GLY A 31 -8.64 -52.49 -13.42
CA GLY A 31 -8.60 -53.70 -12.60
C GLY A 31 -8.06 -54.86 -13.46
N GLY A 32 -6.85 -55.38 -13.16
CA GLY A 32 -6.33 -56.58 -13.84
C GLY A 32 -4.83 -56.86 -13.66
N ASP A 33 -4.52 -57.76 -12.73
CA ASP A 33 -3.22 -58.40 -12.45
C ASP A 33 -2.51 -59.00 -13.68
N SER A 34 -1.17 -59.06 -13.67
CA SER A 34 -0.42 -60.29 -13.33
C SER A 34 1.04 -60.35 -13.82
N ALA A 35 1.87 -60.88 -12.92
CA ALA A 35 3.01 -61.78 -13.12
C ALA A 35 4.33 -61.26 -13.72
N GLY A 36 5.37 -61.33 -12.89
CA GLY A 36 6.74 -60.99 -13.22
C GLY A 36 7.45 -61.91 -14.22
N GLN A 37 8.62 -61.47 -14.67
CA GLN A 37 9.69 -62.36 -15.05
C GLN A 37 11.04 -61.69 -14.84
N SER A 38 11.89 -62.41 -14.12
CA SER A 38 13.31 -62.21 -13.89
C SER A 38 14.13 -62.41 -15.16
N GLY A 39 15.19 -61.62 -15.34
CA GLY A 39 16.33 -61.86 -16.22
C GLY A 39 17.44 -60.89 -15.82
N GLU A 40 18.36 -61.25 -14.93
CA GLU A 40 19.60 -61.98 -15.18
C GLU A 40 20.72 -61.10 -15.78
N LYS A 41 21.89 -61.26 -15.15
CA LYS A 41 23.11 -60.43 -15.20
C LYS A 41 23.73 -60.28 -16.58
N ASN A 42 24.42 -59.17 -16.78
CA ASN A 42 25.67 -59.18 -17.53
C ASN A 42 26.70 -58.26 -16.85
N ASP A 43 27.74 -58.89 -16.31
CA ASP A 43 28.97 -58.24 -15.88
C ASP A 43 29.79 -57.84 -17.12
N GLY A 44 30.21 -56.59 -17.17
CA GLY A 44 31.13 -56.07 -18.19
C GLY A 44 32.01 -55.01 -17.56
N GLY A 45 33.12 -55.43 -16.94
CA GLY A 45 34.15 -54.53 -16.44
C GLY A 45 34.81 -53.75 -17.57
N GLY A 46 34.87 -52.43 -17.42
CA GLY A 46 35.57 -51.50 -18.29
C GLY A 46 36.11 -50.34 -17.46
N PHE A 47 37.38 -50.44 -17.15
CA PHE A 47 38.22 -49.53 -16.36
C PHE A 47 38.50 -48.21 -17.13
N LEU A 48 38.54 -47.09 -16.38
CA LEU A 48 38.97 -45.72 -16.73
C LEU A 48 37.99 -44.84 -17.55
N GLY A 49 37.04 -44.23 -16.85
CA GLY A 49 36.50 -42.93 -17.21
C GLY A 49 36.92 -41.92 -16.14
N LEU A 50 37.86 -41.03 -16.47
CA LEU A 50 38.06 -39.78 -15.73
C LEU A 50 36.82 -38.92 -15.98
N GLY A 51 35.79 -39.12 -15.17
CA GLY A 51 34.65 -38.22 -15.10
C GLY A 51 35.10 -36.94 -14.42
N GLY A 52 35.60 -35.99 -15.21
CA GLY A 52 35.45 -34.59 -14.86
C GLY A 52 33.97 -34.25 -14.97
N GLY A 53 33.19 -34.65 -13.97
CA GLY A 53 31.90 -34.02 -13.74
C GLY A 53 32.20 -32.59 -13.31
N GLU A 54 31.62 -31.61 -13.99
CA GLU A 54 31.54 -30.27 -13.44
C GLU A 54 31.01 -30.39 -11.99
N PRO A 55 31.63 -29.70 -11.01
CA PRO A 55 31.15 -29.75 -9.64
C PRO A 55 29.67 -29.36 -9.61
N ASP A 56 28.86 -30.10 -8.84
CA ASP A 56 27.44 -29.80 -8.67
C ASP A 56 27.30 -28.35 -8.20
N ALA A 57 26.41 -27.58 -8.85
CA ALA A 57 26.21 -26.19 -8.50
C ALA A 57 25.72 -26.06 -7.05
N VAL A 58 26.31 -25.14 -6.29
CA VAL A 58 25.91 -24.87 -4.91
C VAL A 58 24.63 -24.03 -4.89
N SER A 59 23.79 -24.23 -3.88
CA SER A 59 22.54 -23.49 -3.73
C SER A 59 22.34 -23.08 -2.28
N ALA A 60 21.82 -21.88 -2.08
CA ALA A 60 21.43 -21.38 -0.79
C ALA A 60 20.14 -22.09 -0.31
N THR A 61 19.89 -22.09 1.00
CA THR A 61 18.63 -22.58 1.57
C THR A 61 17.81 -21.38 2.03
N VAL A 62 16.64 -21.20 1.43
CA VAL A 62 15.70 -20.12 1.78
C VAL A 62 14.86 -20.52 3.00
N ARG A 63 14.63 -19.56 3.87
CA ARG A 63 13.79 -19.66 5.06
C ARG A 63 12.40 -19.13 4.77
N ASP A 64 11.37 -19.79 5.31
CA ASP A 64 10.04 -19.19 5.46
C ASP A 64 10.04 -18.29 6.71
N PRO A 65 9.75 -16.98 6.59
CA PRO A 65 9.66 -16.10 7.75
C PRO A 65 8.63 -16.57 8.80
N GLY A 66 7.62 -17.35 8.41
CA GLY A 66 6.67 -18.00 9.32
C GLY A 66 5.61 -17.09 9.96
N GLU A 67 5.70 -15.78 9.74
CA GLU A 67 4.76 -14.76 10.19
C GLU A 67 3.99 -14.16 9.00
N PRO A 68 2.73 -13.68 9.19
CA PRO A 68 1.94 -13.09 8.11
C PRO A 68 2.52 -11.76 7.63
N ALA A 69 3.23 -11.03 8.50
CA ALA A 69 4.01 -9.87 8.09
C ALA A 69 5.26 -9.67 8.96
N VAL A 70 6.27 -9.03 8.37
CA VAL A 70 7.53 -8.66 9.03
C VAL A 70 7.87 -7.22 8.64
N VAL A 71 8.34 -6.40 9.57
CA VAL A 71 8.85 -5.05 9.28
C VAL A 71 10.32 -4.98 9.64
N LEU A 72 11.16 -4.70 8.65
CA LEU A 72 12.59 -4.49 8.83
C LEU A 72 12.84 -2.99 9.04
N ALA A 73 12.85 -2.56 10.30
CA ALA A 73 12.86 -1.15 10.69
C ALA A 73 14.27 -0.50 10.71
N GLN A 74 15.30 -1.19 10.23
CA GLN A 74 16.67 -0.68 10.20
C GLN A 74 16.81 0.46 9.18
N ASP A 75 17.48 1.55 9.61
CA ASP A 75 17.71 2.72 8.76
C ASP A 75 18.95 2.57 7.87
N GLY A 76 20.01 1.93 8.39
CA GLY A 76 21.29 1.77 7.71
C GLY A 76 21.32 0.55 6.79
N ALA A 77 21.96 0.70 5.62
CA ALA A 77 22.07 -0.36 4.61
C ALA A 77 22.75 -1.65 5.15
N GLY A 78 23.78 -1.50 5.98
CA GLY A 78 24.47 -2.62 6.64
C GLY A 78 23.53 -3.46 7.50
N GLU A 79 22.91 -2.84 8.50
CA GLU A 79 21.99 -3.50 9.43
C GLU A 79 20.76 -4.08 8.71
N LEU A 80 20.22 -3.34 7.73
CA LEU A 80 19.05 -3.78 6.95
C LEU A 80 19.39 -4.99 6.05
N SER A 81 20.57 -5.01 5.42
CA SER A 81 21.01 -6.14 4.60
C SER A 81 21.20 -7.42 5.43
N ALA A 82 21.77 -7.32 6.62
CA ALA A 82 21.91 -8.44 7.55
C ALA A 82 20.53 -8.93 8.04
N ALA A 83 19.62 -8.02 8.40
CA ALA A 83 18.26 -8.36 8.80
C ALA A 83 17.47 -9.06 7.68
N ALA A 84 17.61 -8.59 6.43
CA ALA A 84 17.01 -9.23 5.27
C ALA A 84 17.58 -10.65 5.07
N SER A 85 18.90 -10.83 5.15
CA SER A 85 19.54 -12.15 5.06
C SER A 85 19.01 -13.12 6.13
N GLN A 86 18.85 -12.68 7.38
CA GLN A 86 18.29 -13.49 8.48
C GLN A 86 16.81 -13.84 8.30
N THR A 87 16.07 -12.98 7.59
CA THR A 87 14.66 -13.19 7.25
C THR A 87 14.50 -14.23 6.16
N PHE A 88 15.35 -14.18 5.13
CA PHE A 88 15.16 -14.96 3.90
C PHE A 88 16.04 -16.20 3.76
N PHE A 89 17.17 -16.32 4.47
CA PHE A 89 18.13 -17.41 4.26
C PHE A 89 18.53 -18.13 5.54
N ASP A 90 18.54 -19.46 5.51
CA ASP A 90 19.14 -20.30 6.54
C ASP A 90 20.64 -20.47 6.32
N THR A 91 21.05 -20.82 5.09
CA THR A 91 22.45 -21.02 4.69
C THR A 91 22.69 -20.49 3.27
N ALA A 92 23.91 -20.05 2.99
CA ALA A 92 24.33 -19.60 1.66
C ALA A 92 25.85 -19.80 1.48
N PRO A 93 26.31 -20.82 0.73
CA PRO A 93 27.74 -21.07 0.52
C PRO A 93 28.47 -19.93 -0.21
N VAL A 94 27.74 -19.15 -1.00
CA VAL A 94 28.23 -17.96 -1.70
C VAL A 94 27.40 -16.76 -1.24
N VAL A 95 28.04 -15.62 -1.03
CA VAL A 95 27.39 -14.35 -0.70
C VAL A 95 27.92 -13.23 -1.59
N VAL A 96 27.11 -12.19 -1.83
CA VAL A 96 27.61 -10.94 -2.40
C VAL A 96 27.89 -9.98 -1.26
N LEU A 97 29.13 -9.51 -1.15
CA LEU A 97 29.56 -8.52 -0.16
C LEU A 97 29.88 -7.22 -0.87
N ALA A 98 29.28 -6.10 -0.44
CA ALA A 98 29.47 -4.83 -1.13
C ALA A 98 29.69 -3.66 -0.19
N GLY A 99 30.41 -2.65 -0.70
CA GLY A 99 30.47 -1.35 -0.04
C GLY A 99 29.13 -0.63 -0.14
N GLU A 100 28.86 0.30 0.78
CA GLU A 100 27.59 1.04 0.84
C GLU A 100 27.24 1.80 -0.46
N GLY A 101 28.24 2.18 -1.27
CA GLY A 101 28.05 2.84 -2.56
C GLY A 101 27.77 1.90 -3.74
N GLU A 102 27.86 0.58 -3.56
CA GLU A 102 27.78 -0.41 -4.64
C GLU A 102 26.51 -1.28 -4.59
N GLN A 103 25.51 -0.85 -3.81
CA GLN A 103 24.33 -1.67 -3.51
C GLN A 103 23.55 -2.09 -4.75
N LEU A 104 23.42 -1.25 -5.78
CA LEU A 104 22.67 -1.59 -6.99
C LEU A 104 23.33 -2.74 -7.78
N ARG A 105 24.67 -2.69 -7.93
CA ARG A 105 25.44 -3.76 -8.55
C ARG A 105 25.31 -5.05 -7.74
N ALA A 106 25.45 -4.93 -6.43
CA ALA A 106 25.37 -6.05 -5.51
C ALA A 106 23.98 -6.69 -5.49
N ALA A 107 22.92 -5.87 -5.50
CA ALA A 107 21.53 -6.31 -5.50
C ALA A 107 21.17 -7.09 -6.76
N SER A 108 21.56 -6.58 -7.93
CA SER A 108 21.33 -7.29 -9.20
C SER A 108 22.18 -8.56 -9.31
N ALA A 109 23.45 -8.53 -8.88
CA ALA A 109 24.32 -9.70 -8.83
C ALA A 109 23.76 -10.81 -7.91
N GLY A 110 23.35 -10.46 -6.69
CA GLY A 110 22.78 -11.40 -5.73
C GLY A 110 21.46 -12.01 -6.22
N ALA A 111 20.59 -11.19 -6.82
CA ALA A 111 19.34 -11.64 -7.42
C ALA A 111 19.56 -12.65 -8.56
N VAL A 112 20.55 -12.41 -9.43
CA VAL A 112 20.92 -13.32 -10.54
C VAL A 112 21.51 -14.62 -10.00
N LEU A 113 22.44 -14.54 -9.04
CA LEU A 113 23.12 -15.69 -8.46
C LEU A 113 22.24 -16.52 -7.52
N GLY A 114 21.15 -15.94 -6.98
CA GLY A 114 20.29 -16.58 -5.99
C GLY A 114 20.92 -16.64 -4.59
N VAL A 115 21.68 -15.61 -4.22
CA VAL A 115 22.43 -15.55 -2.96
C VAL A 115 22.16 -14.24 -2.20
N PRO A 116 22.32 -14.20 -0.87
CA PRO A 116 22.11 -12.98 -0.10
C PRO A 116 23.17 -11.92 -0.41
N VAL A 117 22.75 -10.67 -0.26
CA VAL A 117 23.57 -9.47 -0.46
C VAL A 117 23.77 -8.81 0.89
N LEU A 118 25.03 -8.65 1.28
CA LEU A 118 25.44 -8.05 2.54
C LEU A 118 26.24 -6.77 2.28
N ILE A 119 25.95 -5.73 3.04
CA ILE A 119 26.71 -4.49 3.01
C ILE A 119 27.75 -4.50 4.13
N ASP A 120 28.98 -4.12 3.78
CA ASP A 120 30.10 -4.09 4.73
C ASP A 120 29.77 -3.22 5.95
N GLY A 121 30.04 -3.75 7.13
CA GLY A 121 29.54 -3.20 8.39
C GLY A 121 29.92 -4.06 9.59
N PRO A 122 29.58 -3.63 10.82
CA PRO A 122 30.00 -4.32 12.04
C PRO A 122 29.47 -5.75 12.15
N ASP A 123 28.27 -6.01 11.65
CA ASP A 123 27.58 -7.30 11.82
C ASP A 123 27.83 -8.29 10.68
N VAL A 124 28.54 -7.85 9.63
CA VAL A 124 28.68 -8.64 8.38
C VAL A 124 29.39 -9.97 8.60
N LYS A 125 30.40 -10.00 9.49
CA LYS A 125 31.16 -11.21 9.79
C LYS A 125 30.34 -12.23 10.55
N ASP A 126 29.53 -11.78 11.49
CA ASP A 126 28.65 -12.66 12.26
C ASP A 126 27.59 -13.27 11.33
N GLU A 127 27.09 -12.48 10.38
CA GLU A 127 26.13 -12.94 9.40
C GLU A 127 26.74 -13.92 8.37
N ILE A 128 27.95 -13.66 7.87
CA ILE A 128 28.70 -14.60 7.01
C ILE A 128 28.89 -15.96 7.71
N ASN A 129 29.26 -15.93 8.99
CA ASN A 129 29.40 -17.16 9.78
C ASN A 129 28.07 -17.87 10.00
N ARG A 130 26.97 -17.14 10.21
CA ARG A 130 25.62 -17.73 10.36
C ARG A 130 25.16 -18.46 9.10
N LEU A 131 25.49 -17.91 7.93
CA LEU A 131 25.14 -18.47 6.63
C LEU A 131 25.98 -19.70 6.23
N ASP A 132 27.04 -20.02 6.98
CA ASP A 132 28.06 -21.00 6.58
C ASP A 132 28.65 -20.67 5.19
N ALA A 133 28.90 -19.38 4.91
CA ALA A 133 29.43 -18.94 3.63
C ALA A 133 30.93 -19.26 3.47
N GLU A 134 31.29 -19.77 2.30
CA GLU A 134 32.67 -20.16 1.96
C GLU A 134 33.34 -19.17 1.01
N VAL A 135 32.56 -18.51 0.14
CA VAL A 135 33.06 -17.57 -0.87
C VAL A 135 32.25 -16.28 -0.89
N ALA A 136 32.92 -15.12 -0.92
CA ALA A 136 32.31 -13.82 -1.13
C ALA A 136 32.64 -13.24 -2.51
N LEU A 137 31.63 -12.81 -3.26
CA LEU A 137 31.80 -11.88 -4.38
C LEU A 137 31.87 -10.46 -3.81
N ALA A 138 33.07 -9.88 -3.75
CA ALA A 138 33.29 -8.55 -3.17
C ALA A 138 33.17 -7.45 -4.23
N ILE A 139 32.28 -6.49 -4.03
CA ILE A 139 32.02 -5.38 -4.97
C ILE A 139 32.32 -4.05 -4.26
N GLY A 140 33.36 -3.36 -4.74
CA GLY A 140 33.81 -2.09 -4.17
C GLY A 140 34.67 -2.24 -2.90
N PRO A 141 34.85 -1.14 -2.14
CA PRO A 141 35.71 -1.14 -0.97
C PRO A 141 35.02 -1.83 0.21
N VAL A 142 35.47 -3.04 0.53
CA VAL A 142 34.96 -3.84 1.65
C VAL A 142 36.10 -4.35 2.53
N ALA A 143 35.85 -4.50 3.83
CA ALA A 143 36.79 -5.13 4.74
C ALA A 143 36.93 -6.64 4.45
N ASP A 144 38.10 -7.21 4.77
CA ASP A 144 38.36 -8.65 4.64
C ASP A 144 37.33 -9.47 5.45
N PRO A 145 36.49 -10.29 4.78
CA PRO A 145 35.46 -11.08 5.46
C PRO A 145 36.03 -12.31 6.19
N GLY A 146 37.26 -12.73 5.89
CA GLY A 146 37.88 -13.93 6.47
C GLY A 146 37.49 -15.25 5.80
N ILE A 147 36.94 -15.18 4.59
CA ILE A 147 36.60 -16.29 3.68
C ILE A 147 37.18 -16.02 2.29
N ASP A 148 37.16 -16.99 1.37
CA ASP A 148 37.71 -16.80 0.01
C ASP A 148 36.96 -15.66 -0.71
N VAL A 149 37.69 -14.71 -1.32
CA VAL A 149 37.06 -13.58 -2.03
C VAL A 149 37.32 -13.63 -3.54
N VAL A 150 36.29 -13.30 -4.32
CA VAL A 150 36.41 -12.97 -5.75
C VAL A 150 36.12 -11.49 -5.95
N VAL A 151 37.08 -10.74 -6.53
CA VAL A 151 36.97 -9.29 -6.77
C VAL A 151 36.97 -9.00 -8.28
N PRO A 152 35.86 -8.56 -8.88
CA PRO A 152 35.83 -8.13 -10.27
C PRO A 152 36.58 -6.80 -10.46
N GLN A 153 37.30 -6.67 -11.58
CA GLN A 153 38.06 -5.47 -11.93
C GLN A 153 37.18 -4.38 -12.57
N ASP A 154 36.10 -4.78 -13.25
CA ASP A 154 35.14 -3.89 -13.90
C ASP A 154 33.75 -4.53 -14.03
N ASP A 155 32.79 -3.73 -14.51
CA ASP A 155 31.40 -4.16 -14.69
C ASP A 155 31.24 -5.27 -15.73
N ALA A 156 32.13 -5.35 -16.73
CA ALA A 156 32.07 -6.39 -17.76
C ALA A 156 32.54 -7.74 -17.21
N GLN A 157 33.57 -7.74 -16.36
CA GLN A 157 34.00 -8.93 -15.63
C GLN A 157 32.94 -9.36 -14.62
N LEU A 158 32.34 -8.43 -13.88
CA LEU A 158 31.24 -8.74 -12.95
C LEU A 158 30.06 -9.39 -13.68
N ALA A 159 29.63 -8.82 -14.82
CA ALA A 159 28.57 -9.40 -15.64
C ALA A 159 28.92 -10.83 -16.11
N THR A 160 30.17 -11.05 -16.54
CA THR A 160 30.65 -12.37 -16.94
C THR A 160 30.62 -13.38 -15.78
N LEU A 161 31.06 -12.97 -14.59
CA LEU A 161 31.10 -13.84 -13.40
C LEU A 161 29.71 -14.31 -12.96
N ILE A 162 28.69 -13.46 -13.10
CA ILE A 162 27.31 -13.81 -12.74
C ILE A 162 26.51 -14.40 -13.90
N GLY A 163 27.12 -14.53 -15.09
CA GLY A 163 26.45 -15.03 -16.29
C GLY A 163 25.39 -14.09 -16.87
N ALA A 164 25.53 -12.78 -16.63
CA ALA A 164 24.65 -11.74 -17.18
C ALA A 164 25.12 -11.23 -18.54
N GLY A 165 24.21 -10.59 -19.27
CA GLY A 165 24.51 -9.84 -20.50
C GLY A 165 25.27 -8.53 -20.24
N ASP A 166 25.30 -7.65 -21.25
CA ASP A 166 25.95 -6.34 -21.13
C ASP A 166 25.35 -5.53 -19.97
N PRO A 167 26.19 -4.84 -19.15
CA PRO A 167 25.70 -4.03 -18.03
C PRO A 167 24.71 -2.95 -18.46
N VAL A 168 23.58 -2.87 -17.74
CA VAL A 168 22.50 -1.92 -18.00
C VAL A 168 22.64 -0.74 -17.05
N GLN A 169 22.76 0.46 -17.62
CA GLN A 169 22.82 1.69 -16.84
C GLN A 169 21.43 2.08 -16.33
N VAL A 170 21.37 2.53 -15.08
CA VAL A 170 20.15 2.88 -14.37
C VAL A 170 20.33 4.24 -13.70
N ALA A 171 19.33 5.12 -13.86
CA ALA A 171 19.33 6.41 -13.20
C ALA A 171 19.29 6.22 -11.66
N PRO A 172 19.90 7.12 -10.87
CA PRO A 172 20.01 6.96 -9.41
C PRO A 172 18.68 6.62 -8.72
N ASP A 173 17.59 7.30 -9.10
CA ASP A 173 16.27 7.15 -8.46
C ASP A 173 15.47 5.93 -8.97
N ASP A 174 15.94 5.25 -10.02
CA ASP A 174 15.23 4.14 -10.68
C ASP A 174 15.71 2.76 -10.21
N GLY A 175 16.76 2.70 -9.36
CA GLY A 175 17.44 1.45 -8.97
C GLY A 175 16.50 0.37 -8.43
N ALA A 176 15.66 0.72 -7.45
CA ALA A 176 14.75 -0.21 -6.80
C ALA A 176 13.64 -0.71 -7.75
N ALA A 177 13.08 0.17 -8.57
CA ALA A 177 12.07 -0.19 -9.57
C ALA A 177 12.64 -1.11 -10.64
N ARG A 178 13.85 -0.80 -11.16
CA ARG A 178 14.54 -1.65 -12.15
C ARG A 178 14.91 -3.02 -11.59
N LEU A 179 15.21 -3.11 -10.30
CA LEU A 179 15.45 -4.37 -9.60
C LEU A 179 14.18 -5.21 -9.45
N ALA A 180 13.03 -4.58 -9.15
CA ALA A 180 11.73 -5.25 -9.11
C ALA A 180 11.34 -5.87 -10.46
N ASP A 181 11.63 -5.16 -11.55
CA ASP A 181 11.36 -5.56 -12.93
C ASP A 181 12.43 -6.48 -13.55
N LEU A 182 13.46 -6.88 -12.79
CA LEU A 182 14.54 -7.70 -13.30
C LEU A 182 14.02 -9.08 -13.72
N ASP A 183 14.17 -9.40 -15.01
CA ASP A 183 13.85 -10.72 -15.55
C ASP A 183 14.99 -11.70 -15.25
N LEU A 184 14.76 -12.61 -14.31
CA LEU A 184 15.77 -13.60 -13.93
C LEU A 184 15.92 -14.73 -14.97
N ALA A 185 15.11 -14.77 -16.03
CA ALA A 185 15.33 -15.65 -17.18
C ALA A 185 16.29 -15.04 -18.22
N ASP A 186 16.48 -13.72 -18.20
CA ASP A 186 17.44 -12.98 -19.01
C ASP A 186 18.32 -12.11 -18.09
N PRO A 187 19.35 -12.70 -17.46
CA PRO A 187 20.09 -12.07 -16.37
C PRO A 187 20.79 -10.78 -16.82
N GLN A 188 20.56 -9.70 -16.07
CA GLN A 188 21.15 -8.37 -16.31
C GLN A 188 21.90 -7.89 -15.06
N LEU A 189 23.05 -7.27 -15.27
CA LEU A 189 23.75 -6.50 -14.25
C LEU A 189 23.25 -5.05 -14.31
N LEU A 190 22.74 -4.54 -13.19
CA LEU A 190 22.30 -3.15 -13.08
C LEU A 190 23.42 -2.29 -12.51
N VAL A 191 23.69 -1.17 -13.17
CA VAL A 191 24.81 -0.27 -12.84
C VAL A 191 24.32 1.17 -12.70
N PRO A 192 24.72 1.92 -11.66
CA PRO A 192 24.35 3.33 -11.52
C PRO A 192 24.94 4.20 -12.63
N ASP A 193 24.11 5.04 -13.24
CA ASP A 193 24.52 6.02 -14.25
C ASP A 193 25.66 6.93 -13.74
N GLY A 194 26.77 6.97 -14.48
CA GLY A 194 27.91 7.83 -14.17
C GLY A 194 28.90 7.28 -13.15
N SER A 195 28.72 6.06 -12.65
CA SER A 195 29.68 5.35 -11.81
C SER A 195 30.53 4.39 -12.64
N VAL A 196 31.77 4.78 -12.95
CA VAL A 196 32.79 3.84 -13.46
C VAL A 196 33.44 3.18 -12.24
N VAL A 197 33.49 1.84 -12.20
CA VAL A 197 34.28 1.10 -11.20
C VAL A 197 35.68 1.73 -11.14
N ALA A 198 36.08 2.22 -9.98
CA ALA A 198 37.36 2.88 -9.82
C ALA A 198 38.48 1.84 -10.09
N PRO A 199 39.36 2.04 -11.09
CA PRO A 199 40.45 1.11 -11.33
C PRO A 199 41.43 1.15 -10.15
N THR A 200 41.88 -0.02 -9.72
CA THR A 200 42.96 -0.20 -8.75
C THR A 200 44.20 0.58 -9.20
N PRO A 201 44.88 1.36 -8.34
CA PRO A 201 46.08 2.09 -8.75
C PRO A 201 47.23 1.10 -9.03
N GLY A 202 47.45 0.77 -10.30
CA GLY A 202 48.62 0.08 -10.78
C GLY A 202 49.81 1.03 -10.90
N ASP A 203 50.92 0.64 -10.27
CA ASP A 203 52.24 1.26 -10.29
C ASP A 203 52.77 1.43 -11.73
N ASP A 204 53.12 2.66 -12.15
CA ASP A 204 54.44 3.01 -12.69
C ASP A 204 54.50 4.38 -13.42
N THR A 205 55.34 5.25 -12.84
CA THR A 205 56.32 6.18 -13.45
C THR A 205 55.93 7.48 -14.20
N GLU A 206 56.44 8.55 -13.57
CA GLU A 206 57.06 9.77 -14.10
C GLU A 206 56.31 10.62 -15.14
N THR A 207 55.86 11.80 -14.70
CA THR A 207 56.13 13.03 -15.46
C THR A 207 56.33 14.22 -14.52
N THR A 208 57.49 14.85 -14.68
CA THR A 208 57.96 16.07 -14.05
C THR A 208 57.07 17.28 -14.34
N GLY A 209 56.82 18.12 -13.33
CA GLY A 209 56.18 19.42 -13.50
C GLY A 209 56.24 20.28 -12.24
N ASP A 210 57.34 21.01 -12.09
CA ASP A 210 57.56 22.08 -11.12
C ASP A 210 56.51 23.20 -11.23
N THR A 211 55.93 23.63 -10.11
CA THR A 211 55.72 25.07 -9.82
C THR A 211 55.34 25.30 -8.36
N ALA A 212 56.15 26.14 -7.71
CA ALA A 212 55.97 26.64 -6.35
C ALA A 212 54.82 27.66 -6.22
N GLY A 213 54.16 27.64 -5.06
CA GLY A 213 53.27 28.70 -4.57
C GLY A 213 52.98 28.53 -3.07
N THR A 214 53.46 29.46 -2.25
CA THR A 214 53.54 29.40 -0.79
C THR A 214 52.33 30.07 -0.08
N THR A 215 52.06 29.64 1.17
CA THR A 215 51.36 30.31 2.32
C THR A 215 49.81 30.26 2.28
N SER A 216 49.02 29.99 3.33
CA SER A 216 49.13 29.90 4.81
C SER A 216 47.95 28.99 5.27
N GLY A 217 48.02 28.08 6.25
CA GLY A 217 48.03 28.36 7.70
C GLY A 217 46.62 28.49 8.28
N ASP A 218 45.97 27.37 8.68
CA ASP A 218 45.00 27.35 9.80
C ASP A 218 44.87 25.93 10.40
N GLU A 219 44.94 25.83 11.72
CA GLU A 219 44.80 24.61 12.54
C GLU A 219 43.36 24.48 13.07
N ALA A 220 42.96 23.24 13.41
CA ALA A 220 41.73 22.76 14.05
C ALA A 220 40.61 22.36 13.06
N THR A 221 39.96 21.19 13.11
CA THR A 221 39.72 20.19 14.17
C THR A 221 39.67 18.79 13.55
N GLY A 222 40.24 17.78 14.21
CA GLY A 222 40.21 16.39 13.76
C GLY A 222 38.82 15.77 13.80
N ALA A 223 38.16 15.73 12.65
CA ALA A 223 37.23 14.66 12.32
C ALA A 223 38.06 13.55 11.68
N ALA A 224 38.02 12.33 12.25
CA ALA A 224 38.61 11.18 11.61
C ALA A 224 37.94 11.01 10.24
N ALA A 225 38.70 11.17 9.17
CA ALA A 225 38.25 10.82 7.83
C ALA A 225 37.84 9.34 7.85
N PRO A 226 36.73 8.95 7.20
CA PRO A 226 36.42 7.53 7.04
C PRO A 226 37.61 6.90 6.33
N THR A 227 38.33 6.04 7.02
CA THR A 227 39.43 5.27 6.44
C THR A 227 38.80 4.26 5.51
N THR A 228 38.81 4.54 4.20
CA THR A 228 38.47 3.56 3.18
C THR A 228 39.26 2.27 3.45
N PRO A 229 38.60 1.10 3.53
CA PRO A 229 39.27 -0.17 3.69
C PRO A 229 40.36 -0.36 2.61
N PRO A 230 41.49 -1.00 2.92
CA PRO A 230 42.48 -1.36 1.91
C PRO A 230 41.82 -2.24 0.84
N ALA A 231 42.22 -2.06 -0.42
CA ALA A 231 41.70 -2.86 -1.53
C ALA A 231 42.02 -4.34 -1.30
N LEU A 232 41.00 -5.20 -1.42
CA LEU A 232 41.15 -6.65 -1.37
C LEU A 232 41.72 -7.17 -2.68
N GLU A 233 42.57 -8.20 -2.59
CA GLU A 233 43.00 -8.99 -3.75
C GLU A 233 42.11 -10.23 -3.87
N SER A 234 41.90 -10.69 -5.10
CA SER A 234 41.10 -11.90 -5.37
C SER A 234 41.89 -13.14 -4.94
N ASP A 235 41.34 -13.97 -4.07
CA ASP A 235 41.93 -15.26 -3.69
C ASP A 235 41.75 -16.31 -4.79
N ARG A 236 40.75 -16.11 -5.65
CA ARG A 236 40.33 -17.02 -6.72
C ARG A 236 39.90 -16.25 -7.97
N ASP A 237 39.96 -16.90 -9.13
CA ASP A 237 39.59 -16.32 -10.42
C ASP A 237 38.09 -16.51 -10.76
N GLU A 238 37.45 -17.54 -10.21
CA GLU A 238 36.09 -17.96 -10.57
C GLU A 238 35.24 -18.18 -9.31
N LEU A 239 33.95 -17.84 -9.42
CA LEU A 239 32.94 -18.17 -8.40
C LEU A 239 32.55 -19.66 -8.52
N PRO A 240 32.22 -20.32 -7.40
CA PRO A 240 31.49 -21.58 -7.46
C PRO A 240 30.19 -21.40 -8.26
N SER A 241 29.90 -22.33 -9.16
CA SER A 241 28.63 -22.32 -9.91
C SER A 241 27.46 -22.34 -8.93
N THR A 242 26.55 -21.37 -9.01
CA THR A 242 25.37 -21.31 -8.15
C THR A 242 24.10 -21.74 -8.90
N THR A 243 23.09 -22.20 -8.16
CA THR A 243 21.73 -22.37 -8.67
C THR A 243 20.75 -21.68 -7.73
N ARG A 244 19.78 -20.97 -8.31
CA ARG A 244 18.77 -20.24 -7.55
C ARG A 244 17.98 -21.18 -6.64
N PRO A 245 17.74 -20.80 -5.38
CA PRO A 245 16.99 -21.62 -4.44
C PRO A 245 15.52 -21.71 -4.85
N GLU A 246 14.87 -22.81 -4.47
CA GLU A 246 13.42 -22.92 -4.51
C GLU A 246 12.81 -22.02 -3.42
N PRO A 247 11.80 -21.17 -3.72
CA PRO A 247 11.16 -20.34 -2.72
C PRO A 247 10.48 -21.17 -1.63
N ALA A 248 10.65 -20.79 -0.37
CA ALA A 248 10.02 -21.47 0.76
C ALA A 248 8.55 -21.08 0.96
N ALA A 249 8.17 -19.87 0.55
CA ALA A 249 6.84 -19.28 0.71
C ALA A 249 6.58 -18.22 -0.38
N THR A 250 5.31 -17.84 -0.57
CA THR A 250 4.95 -16.71 -1.44
C THR A 250 5.13 -15.42 -0.67
N VAL A 251 6.28 -14.77 -0.84
CA VAL A 251 6.62 -13.53 -0.13
C VAL A 251 6.53 -12.33 -1.05
N THR A 252 5.88 -11.27 -0.57
CA THR A 252 5.90 -9.95 -1.21
C THR A 252 6.65 -8.96 -0.32
N VAL A 253 7.63 -8.25 -0.87
CA VAL A 253 8.38 -7.21 -0.18
C VAL A 253 7.93 -5.84 -0.66
N LEU A 254 7.56 -4.97 0.28
CA LEU A 254 7.17 -3.59 0.05
C LEU A 254 8.33 -2.65 0.40
N SER A 255 8.60 -1.68 -0.46
CA SER A 255 9.63 -0.65 -0.24
C SER A 255 9.22 0.68 -0.85
N THR A 256 9.67 1.78 -0.25
CA THR A 256 9.53 3.13 -0.81
C THR A 256 10.65 3.49 -1.79
N GLY A 257 11.55 2.56 -2.10
CA GLY A 257 12.67 2.75 -3.02
C GLY A 257 13.83 3.53 -2.43
N ARG A 258 14.08 3.44 -1.11
CA ARG A 258 15.25 4.10 -0.50
C ARG A 258 16.53 3.45 -1.01
N ASP A 259 17.61 4.22 -1.15
CA ASP A 259 18.93 3.67 -1.52
C ASP A 259 19.40 2.57 -0.56
N ALA A 260 19.10 2.72 0.74
CA ALA A 260 19.43 1.74 1.76
C ALA A 260 18.67 0.40 1.61
N ASP A 261 17.54 0.38 0.88
CA ASP A 261 16.74 -0.83 0.67
C ASP A 261 17.35 -1.75 -0.40
N LEU A 262 18.24 -1.25 -1.27
CA LEU A 262 18.69 -1.96 -2.47
C LEU A 262 19.28 -3.34 -2.17
N ALA A 263 20.17 -3.44 -1.18
CA ALA A 263 20.77 -4.73 -0.79
C ALA A 263 19.74 -5.72 -0.24
N ALA A 264 18.79 -5.22 0.58
CA ALA A 264 17.70 -6.04 1.12
C ALA A 264 16.72 -6.49 0.02
N LEU A 265 16.40 -5.62 -0.95
CA LEU A 265 15.59 -5.96 -2.12
C LEU A 265 16.29 -7.01 -2.99
N GLY A 266 17.60 -6.89 -3.20
CA GLY A 266 18.39 -7.89 -3.94
C GLY A 266 18.38 -9.25 -3.26
N THR A 267 18.55 -9.27 -1.93
CA THR A 267 18.44 -10.48 -1.09
C THR A 267 17.04 -11.09 -1.17
N ALA A 268 15.99 -10.29 -1.05
CA ALA A 268 14.62 -10.78 -1.17
C ALA A 268 14.33 -11.35 -2.57
N ARG A 269 14.80 -10.68 -3.62
CA ARG A 269 14.66 -11.16 -5.01
C ARG A 269 15.41 -12.47 -5.23
N ALA A 270 16.61 -12.61 -4.66
CA ALA A 270 17.41 -13.82 -4.69
C ALA A 270 16.70 -15.01 -4.01
N ALA A 271 15.94 -14.74 -2.94
CA ALA A 271 15.10 -15.73 -2.25
C ALA A 271 13.79 -16.06 -2.99
N GLY A 272 13.52 -15.40 -4.13
CA GLY A 272 12.32 -15.61 -4.94
C GLY A 272 11.12 -14.75 -4.55
N ALA A 273 11.30 -13.73 -3.71
CA ALA A 273 10.22 -12.82 -3.35
C ALA A 273 9.82 -11.91 -4.52
N GLN A 274 8.55 -11.53 -4.55
CA GLN A 274 8.06 -10.45 -5.41
C GLN A 274 8.33 -9.11 -4.73
N LEU A 275 8.84 -8.15 -5.49
CA LEU A 275 9.09 -6.80 -5.00
C LEU A 275 7.98 -5.87 -5.49
N LEU A 276 7.40 -5.08 -4.58
CA LEU A 276 6.51 -3.97 -4.89
C LEU A 276 7.14 -2.68 -4.36
N VAL A 277 7.61 -1.85 -5.29
CA VAL A 277 8.27 -0.59 -4.98
C VAL A 277 7.35 0.55 -5.37
N GLY A 278 7.05 1.44 -4.42
CA GLY A 278 6.14 2.55 -4.67
C GLY A 278 6.17 3.60 -3.55
N PRO A 279 5.61 4.79 -3.78
CA PRO A 279 5.76 5.92 -2.85
C PRO A 279 4.93 5.81 -1.56
N HIS A 280 4.14 4.74 -1.39
CA HIS A 280 3.20 4.58 -0.28
C HIS A 280 3.56 3.36 0.57
N THR A 281 3.42 3.51 1.89
CA THR A 281 3.67 2.43 2.86
C THR A 281 2.40 1.69 3.29
N ASP A 282 1.21 2.20 2.94
CA ASP A 282 -0.05 1.47 3.10
C ASP A 282 -0.37 0.71 1.79
N PRO A 283 -0.39 -0.64 1.80
CA PRO A 283 -0.70 -1.44 0.60
C PRO A 283 -2.11 -1.23 0.03
N ARG A 284 -2.97 -0.53 0.77
CA ARG A 284 -4.34 -0.17 0.37
C ARG A 284 -4.40 1.15 -0.42
N ALA A 285 -3.28 1.89 -0.53
CA ALA A 285 -3.28 3.27 -0.99
C ALA A 285 -3.68 3.45 -2.46
N THR A 286 -3.21 2.59 -3.36
CA THR A 286 -3.45 2.71 -4.80
C THR A 286 -4.00 1.43 -5.41
N SER A 287 -4.77 1.56 -6.49
CA SER A 287 -5.22 0.41 -7.28
C SER A 287 -4.06 -0.48 -7.71
N GLU A 288 -2.92 0.10 -8.10
CA GLU A 288 -1.74 -0.67 -8.47
C GLU A 288 -1.24 -1.56 -7.33
N SER A 289 -1.07 -1.01 -6.12
CA SER A 289 -0.63 -1.79 -4.96
C SER A 289 -1.65 -2.89 -4.56
N VAL A 290 -2.94 -2.55 -4.56
CA VAL A 290 -4.03 -3.47 -4.21
C VAL A 290 -4.08 -4.64 -5.21
N GLN A 291 -4.12 -4.34 -6.51
CA GLN A 291 -4.18 -5.38 -7.53
C GLN A 291 -2.90 -6.22 -7.59
N ALA A 292 -1.73 -5.62 -7.36
CA ALA A 292 -0.47 -6.35 -7.32
C ALA A 292 -0.43 -7.35 -6.15
N ILE A 293 -0.86 -6.95 -4.95
CA ILE A 293 -0.91 -7.84 -3.78
C ILE A 293 -1.97 -8.92 -3.95
N ALA A 294 -3.15 -8.58 -4.47
CA ALA A 294 -4.20 -9.55 -4.77
C ALA A 294 -3.74 -10.61 -5.79
N ALA A 295 -3.02 -10.19 -6.84
CA ALA A 295 -2.46 -11.10 -7.84
C ALA A 295 -1.33 -11.96 -7.28
N ALA A 296 -0.51 -11.41 -6.39
CA ALA A 296 0.57 -12.11 -5.71
C ALA A 296 0.06 -13.18 -4.74
N ALA A 297 -1.06 -12.91 -4.06
CA ALA A 297 -1.63 -13.72 -2.99
C ALA A 297 -0.56 -14.18 -1.97
N PRO A 298 0.18 -13.24 -1.35
CA PRO A 298 1.31 -13.59 -0.49
C PRO A 298 0.85 -14.28 0.79
N THR A 299 1.63 -15.25 1.25
CA THR A 299 1.50 -15.83 2.59
C THR A 299 2.14 -14.93 3.65
N THR A 300 3.20 -14.19 3.26
CA THR A 300 3.92 -13.25 4.12
C THR A 300 4.20 -11.95 3.35
N VAL A 301 4.02 -10.80 4.02
CA VAL A 301 4.44 -9.49 3.49
C VAL A 301 5.57 -8.90 4.32
N VAL A 302 6.63 -8.43 3.68
CA VAL A 302 7.77 -7.78 4.36
C VAL A 302 7.83 -6.31 4.01
N GLY A 303 7.73 -5.41 4.99
CA GLY A 303 7.92 -3.97 4.81
C GLY A 303 9.36 -3.56 5.11
N LEU A 304 10.02 -2.85 4.19
CA LEU A 304 11.36 -2.30 4.38
C LEU A 304 11.30 -0.86 4.89
N GLY A 305 11.69 -0.65 6.14
CA GLY A 305 11.68 0.66 6.80
C GLY A 305 10.57 0.79 7.86
N ALA A 306 10.83 1.63 8.86
CA ALA A 306 9.93 1.83 10.00
C ALA A 306 8.57 2.47 9.62
N ASP A 307 8.51 3.16 8.48
CA ASP A 307 7.29 3.84 7.99
C ASP A 307 6.16 2.87 7.56
N PHE A 308 6.46 1.58 7.43
CA PHE A 308 5.45 0.52 7.26
C PHE A 308 4.67 0.20 8.55
N GLY A 309 5.08 0.75 9.70
CA GLY A 309 4.42 0.56 10.98
C GLY A 309 4.82 -0.74 11.66
N ASP A 310 3.94 -1.25 12.52
CA ASP A 310 4.14 -2.56 13.17
C ASP A 310 3.65 -3.72 12.28
N ALA A 311 4.13 -4.93 12.58
CA ALA A 311 3.83 -6.13 11.80
C ALA A 311 2.33 -6.49 11.82
N ASP A 312 1.62 -6.29 12.93
CA ASP A 312 0.19 -6.59 12.99
C ASP A 312 -0.59 -5.66 12.06
N THR A 313 -0.25 -4.36 12.09
CA THR A 313 -0.83 -3.34 11.20
C THR A 313 -0.57 -3.65 9.74
N LEU A 314 0.67 -3.97 9.37
CA LEU A 314 1.01 -4.35 8.00
C LEU A 314 0.24 -5.62 7.58
N ALA A 315 0.19 -6.64 8.44
CA ALA A 315 -0.47 -7.90 8.15
C ALA A 315 -1.95 -7.71 7.78
N TRP A 316 -2.72 -6.97 8.59
CA TRP A 316 -4.14 -6.81 8.27
C TRP A 316 -4.38 -5.92 7.06
N ARG A 317 -3.59 -4.85 6.86
CA ARG A 317 -3.69 -4.00 5.67
C ARG A 317 -3.39 -4.79 4.39
N SER A 318 -2.38 -5.66 4.44
CA SER A 318 -2.03 -6.56 3.34
C SER A 318 -3.11 -7.60 3.07
N ARG A 319 -3.80 -8.13 4.10
CA ARG A 319 -4.96 -9.01 3.89
C ARG A 319 -6.11 -8.27 3.20
N THR A 320 -6.43 -7.06 3.64
CA THR A 320 -7.41 -6.20 2.96
C THR A 320 -7.01 -5.96 1.50
N ALA A 321 -5.74 -5.59 1.23
CA ALA A 321 -5.24 -5.40 -0.13
C ALA A 321 -5.33 -6.69 -0.97
N ALA A 322 -5.05 -7.86 -0.38
CA ALA A 322 -5.13 -9.15 -1.05
C ALA A 322 -6.56 -9.53 -1.50
N THR A 323 -7.60 -8.89 -0.97
CA THR A 323 -8.98 -9.08 -1.48
C THR A 323 -9.14 -8.56 -2.91
N GLY A 324 -8.31 -7.60 -3.35
CA GLY A 324 -8.41 -6.95 -4.65
C GLY A 324 -9.66 -6.06 -4.83
N VAL A 325 -10.48 -5.92 -3.79
CA VAL A 325 -11.72 -5.11 -3.82
C VAL A 325 -11.35 -3.64 -3.70
N GLU A 326 -11.76 -2.82 -4.68
CA GLU A 326 -11.50 -1.38 -4.65
C GLU A 326 -12.73 -0.59 -4.22
N LEU A 327 -12.49 0.55 -3.58
CA LEU A 327 -13.48 1.58 -3.37
C LEU A 327 -13.80 2.30 -4.69
N PRO A 328 -15.00 2.90 -4.82
CA PRO A 328 -15.25 3.97 -5.77
C PRO A 328 -14.11 4.98 -5.83
N GLY A 329 -13.59 5.25 -7.03
CA GLY A 329 -12.43 6.13 -7.23
C GLY A 329 -11.06 5.47 -7.05
N GLY A 330 -11.00 4.14 -6.85
CA GLY A 330 -9.76 3.36 -6.84
C GLY A 330 -9.10 3.21 -5.48
N GLY A 331 -8.22 2.20 -5.37
CA GLY A 331 -7.57 1.81 -4.12
C GLY A 331 -8.58 1.41 -3.03
N GLN A 332 -8.14 1.39 -1.77
CA GLN A 332 -8.94 0.95 -0.61
C GLN A 332 -8.95 1.96 0.54
N LEU A 333 -8.30 3.12 0.38
CA LEU A 333 -8.42 4.26 1.29
C LEU A 333 -9.52 5.20 0.79
N ALA A 334 -10.42 5.62 1.68
CA ALA A 334 -11.49 6.54 1.35
C ALA A 334 -10.97 7.98 1.24
N LEU A 335 -10.13 8.40 2.19
CA LEU A 335 -9.47 9.70 2.20
C LEU A 335 -8.00 9.55 2.66
N PRO A 336 -7.06 10.37 2.16
CA PRO A 336 -7.25 11.53 1.26
C PRO A 336 -7.29 11.15 -0.23
N GLY A 337 -7.40 12.16 -1.12
CA GLY A 337 -7.26 12.01 -2.58
C GLY A 337 -8.57 11.78 -3.33
N LYS A 338 -9.71 11.85 -2.65
CA LYS A 338 -11.05 11.76 -3.21
C LYS A 338 -11.91 12.90 -2.70
N THR A 339 -12.83 13.37 -3.54
CA THR A 339 -13.90 14.28 -3.15
C THR A 339 -15.24 13.59 -3.37
N TYR A 340 -16.00 13.39 -2.30
CA TYR A 340 -17.31 12.74 -2.37
C TYR A 340 -18.38 13.79 -2.65
N VAL A 341 -19.25 13.53 -3.62
CA VAL A 341 -20.40 14.40 -3.93
C VAL A 341 -21.68 13.58 -3.76
N ALA A 342 -22.42 13.87 -2.69
CA ALA A 342 -23.54 13.07 -2.23
C ALA A 342 -24.91 13.70 -2.52
N LEU A 343 -25.87 12.86 -2.89
CA LEU A 343 -27.29 13.19 -2.73
C LEU A 343 -27.77 12.71 -1.37
N TYR A 344 -28.48 13.56 -0.63
CA TYR A 344 -28.94 13.29 0.72
C TYR A 344 -30.44 12.98 0.80
N GLY A 345 -30.85 12.05 1.67
CA GLY A 345 -32.24 11.90 2.12
C GLY A 345 -32.65 10.45 2.36
N THR A 346 -33.94 10.14 2.27
CA THR A 346 -34.44 8.74 2.29
C THR A 346 -35.21 8.43 1.00
N PRO A 347 -35.06 7.23 0.41
CA PRO A 347 -35.79 6.84 -0.80
C PRO A 347 -37.32 6.75 -0.59
N SER A 348 -37.80 6.82 0.66
CA SER A 348 -39.21 6.67 1.00
C SER A 348 -40.06 7.94 0.83
N THR A 349 -39.45 9.13 0.87
CA THR A 349 -40.17 10.42 0.80
C THR A 349 -39.24 11.57 0.41
N GLY A 350 -39.69 12.44 -0.51
CA GLY A 350 -38.96 13.66 -0.87
C GLY A 350 -38.98 14.75 0.22
N ALA A 351 -39.75 14.56 1.30
CA ALA A 351 -39.79 15.52 2.41
C ALA A 351 -38.52 15.54 3.29
N LEU A 352 -37.64 14.56 3.11
CA LEU A 352 -36.43 14.37 3.91
C LEU A 352 -35.16 14.45 3.04
N GLY A 353 -35.25 15.04 1.86
CA GLY A 353 -34.15 15.20 0.91
C GLY A 353 -34.44 14.55 -0.44
N VAL A 354 -33.57 14.86 -1.39
CA VAL A 354 -33.75 14.57 -2.81
C VAL A 354 -33.76 13.09 -3.18
N LEU A 355 -33.28 12.19 -2.32
CA LEU A 355 -33.32 10.75 -2.61
C LEU A 355 -34.74 10.18 -2.78
N GLY A 356 -35.74 10.77 -2.12
CA GLY A 356 -37.13 10.31 -2.19
C GLY A 356 -37.95 10.89 -3.34
N GLU A 357 -37.34 11.69 -4.22
CA GLU A 357 -38.02 12.37 -5.33
C GLU A 357 -38.07 11.53 -6.62
N GLN A 358 -37.23 10.50 -6.72
CA GLN A 358 -37.12 9.67 -7.92
C GLN A 358 -36.82 8.20 -7.59
N PRO A 359 -37.08 7.25 -8.52
CA PRO A 359 -36.69 5.84 -8.36
C PRO A 359 -35.17 5.64 -8.27
N ALA A 360 -34.74 4.44 -7.85
CA ALA A 360 -33.33 4.09 -7.63
C ALA A 360 -32.42 4.38 -8.84
N ALA A 361 -32.80 3.92 -10.05
CA ALA A 361 -31.99 4.16 -11.26
C ALA A 361 -31.83 5.65 -11.61
N GLU A 362 -32.86 6.47 -11.37
CA GLU A 362 -32.81 7.91 -11.59
C GLU A 362 -31.98 8.60 -10.51
N THR A 363 -32.00 8.09 -9.27
CA THR A 363 -31.12 8.54 -8.18
C THR A 363 -29.65 8.31 -8.52
N ILE A 364 -29.28 7.13 -9.03
CA ILE A 364 -27.91 6.82 -9.45
C ILE A 364 -27.43 7.76 -10.56
N ALA A 365 -28.25 7.97 -11.59
CA ALA A 365 -27.93 8.90 -12.66
C ALA A 365 -27.81 10.36 -12.17
N ARG A 366 -28.68 10.78 -11.24
CA ARG A 366 -28.62 12.11 -10.64
C ARG A 366 -27.35 12.30 -9.80
N ALA A 367 -26.93 11.29 -9.04
CA ALA A 367 -25.69 11.35 -8.26
C ALA A 367 -24.46 11.46 -9.18
N GLU A 368 -24.40 10.69 -10.27
CA GLU A 368 -23.36 10.80 -11.31
C GLU A 368 -23.32 12.22 -11.92
N GLU A 369 -24.49 12.82 -12.20
CA GLU A 369 -24.58 14.18 -12.72
C GLU A 369 -23.98 15.21 -11.75
N HIS A 370 -24.30 15.12 -10.45
CA HIS A 370 -23.82 16.07 -9.44
C HIS A 370 -22.31 15.97 -9.27
N ALA A 371 -21.77 14.74 -9.18
CA ALA A 371 -20.33 14.51 -9.17
C ALA A 371 -19.65 15.06 -10.44
N GLY A 372 -20.29 14.90 -11.61
CA GLY A 372 -19.80 15.42 -12.88
C GLY A 372 -19.60 16.94 -12.92
N TRP A 373 -20.31 17.70 -12.08
CA TRP A 373 -20.11 19.15 -11.97
C TRP A 373 -18.80 19.53 -11.28
N TYR A 374 -18.31 18.69 -10.36
CA TYR A 374 -17.07 18.93 -9.60
C TYR A 374 -15.83 18.36 -10.28
N ALA A 375 -15.97 17.30 -11.09
CA ALA A 375 -14.84 16.65 -11.77
C ALA A 375 -13.88 17.60 -12.54
N PRO A 376 -14.32 18.70 -13.19
CA PRO A 376 -13.41 19.66 -13.82
C PRO A 376 -12.92 20.78 -12.88
N LEU A 377 -13.38 20.81 -11.63
CA LEU A 377 -13.14 21.90 -10.66
C LEU A 377 -12.10 21.53 -9.59
N VAL A 378 -11.87 20.25 -9.32
CA VAL A 378 -10.93 19.74 -8.31
C VAL A 378 -9.89 18.83 -8.94
N GLU A 379 -8.74 18.64 -8.27
CA GLU A 379 -7.66 17.75 -8.75
C GLU A 379 -7.90 16.30 -8.31
N GLU A 380 -8.54 16.14 -7.16
CA GLU A 380 -8.88 14.87 -6.53
C GLU A 380 -9.91 14.08 -7.36
N THR A 381 -9.93 12.76 -7.14
CA THR A 381 -10.92 11.91 -7.80
C THR A 381 -12.30 12.17 -7.23
N VAL A 382 -13.23 12.65 -8.04
CA VAL A 382 -14.61 12.88 -7.60
C VAL A 382 -15.41 11.59 -7.62
N VAL A 383 -16.04 11.27 -6.49
CA VAL A 383 -16.82 10.05 -6.27
C VAL A 383 -18.31 10.40 -6.10
N PRO A 384 -19.20 9.98 -7.03
CA PRO A 384 -20.64 10.09 -6.83
C PRO A 384 -21.05 9.28 -5.60
N SER A 385 -21.93 9.85 -4.78
CA SER A 385 -22.28 9.27 -3.50
C SER A 385 -23.75 9.43 -3.15
N LEU A 386 -24.24 8.60 -2.23
CA LEU A 386 -25.55 8.71 -1.62
C LEU A 386 -25.37 8.77 -0.10
N GLU A 387 -26.09 9.68 0.56
CA GLU A 387 -26.21 9.73 2.01
C GLU A 387 -27.67 9.41 2.37
N ILE A 388 -27.89 8.19 2.87
CA ILE A 388 -29.21 7.57 2.99
C ILE A 388 -29.64 7.55 4.45
N ILE A 389 -30.67 8.30 4.80
CA ILE A 389 -31.32 8.21 6.12
C ILE A 389 -31.99 6.84 6.25
N VAL A 390 -31.46 6.02 7.14
CA VAL A 390 -31.96 4.66 7.40
C VAL A 390 -32.76 4.58 8.70
N THR A 391 -32.48 5.44 9.67
CA THR A 391 -33.34 5.64 10.85
C THR A 391 -33.86 7.07 10.86
N VAL A 392 -35.18 7.24 11.05
CA VAL A 392 -35.85 8.53 10.92
C VAL A 392 -36.38 8.99 12.27
N ALA A 393 -35.98 10.18 12.72
CA ALA A 393 -36.47 10.77 13.95
C ALA A 393 -38.01 10.86 13.99
N ALA A 394 -38.62 10.41 15.09
CA ALA A 394 -40.06 10.36 15.25
C ALA A 394 -40.56 11.39 16.28
N ALA A 395 -41.51 12.24 15.89
CA ALA A 395 -42.06 13.25 16.81
C ALA A 395 -42.75 12.64 18.05
N GLU A 396 -43.29 11.42 17.91
CA GLU A 396 -43.98 10.68 18.96
C GLU A 396 -43.18 9.43 19.35
N ALA A 397 -43.44 8.91 20.56
CA ALA A 397 -42.83 7.66 20.99
C ALA A 397 -43.21 6.51 20.05
N THR A 398 -42.20 5.84 19.51
CA THR A 398 -42.28 4.61 18.74
C THR A 398 -42.66 3.42 19.62
N PRO A 399 -42.97 2.23 19.07
CA PRO A 399 -43.39 1.07 19.87
C PRO A 399 -42.39 0.63 20.96
N ASP A 400 -41.10 0.86 20.75
CA ASP A 400 -40.02 0.62 21.71
C ASP A 400 -39.66 1.87 22.55
N GLY A 401 -40.34 3.00 22.31
CA GLY A 401 -40.25 4.23 23.07
C GLY A 401 -39.01 5.08 22.78
N ASN A 402 -38.28 4.77 21.70
CA ASN A 402 -36.99 5.39 21.41
C ASN A 402 -37.09 6.66 20.55
N TYR A 403 -38.24 6.98 19.93
CA TYR A 403 -38.41 8.17 19.07
C TYR A 403 -37.56 8.14 17.78
N SER A 404 -37.29 6.94 17.26
CA SER A 404 -36.63 6.70 15.97
C SER A 404 -37.38 5.59 15.24
N ASN A 405 -37.70 5.79 13.97
CA ASN A 405 -38.26 4.76 13.11
C ASN A 405 -37.12 4.09 12.36
N GLU A 406 -36.77 2.87 12.75
CA GLU A 406 -35.80 2.05 12.03
C GLU A 406 -36.45 1.44 10.78
N LEU A 407 -36.01 1.88 9.61
CA LEU A 407 -36.53 1.36 8.35
C LEU A 407 -35.93 -0.03 8.07
N PRO A 408 -36.70 -0.99 7.51
CA PRO A 408 -36.20 -2.34 7.26
C PRO A 408 -35.00 -2.34 6.31
N VAL A 409 -33.95 -3.10 6.65
CA VAL A 409 -32.68 -3.21 5.90
C VAL A 409 -32.93 -3.53 4.42
N GLU A 410 -33.89 -4.41 4.14
CA GLU A 410 -34.23 -4.88 2.82
C GLU A 410 -34.73 -3.76 1.90
N SER A 411 -35.20 -2.64 2.47
CA SER A 411 -35.65 -1.47 1.72
C SER A 411 -34.50 -0.73 1.02
N PHE A 412 -33.26 -0.97 1.44
CA PHE A 412 -32.08 -0.25 0.95
C PHE A 412 -31.18 -1.11 0.06
N VAL A 413 -31.31 -2.44 0.10
CA VAL A 413 -30.44 -3.38 -0.62
C VAL A 413 -30.38 -3.05 -2.11
N GLU A 414 -31.52 -2.83 -2.76
CA GLU A 414 -31.58 -2.51 -4.20
C GLU A 414 -30.77 -1.24 -4.53
N LEU A 415 -30.94 -0.17 -3.76
CA LEU A 415 -30.26 1.10 -4.01
C LEU A 415 -28.76 1.01 -3.70
N VAL A 416 -28.38 0.32 -2.62
CA VAL A 416 -26.97 0.13 -2.21
C VAL A 416 -26.21 -0.73 -3.22
N ASP A 417 -26.81 -1.84 -3.67
CA ASP A 417 -26.18 -2.73 -4.65
C ASP A 417 -26.06 -2.01 -6.01
N LEU A 418 -27.08 -1.26 -6.43
CA LEU A 418 -27.01 -0.46 -7.67
C LEU A 418 -25.96 0.66 -7.58
N ALA A 419 -25.81 1.30 -6.42
CA ALA A 419 -24.74 2.27 -6.16
C ALA A 419 -23.36 1.61 -6.32
N ALA A 420 -23.17 0.42 -5.76
CA ALA A 420 -21.92 -0.33 -5.90
C ALA A 420 -21.61 -0.69 -7.37
N GLU A 421 -22.61 -1.18 -8.12
CA GLU A 421 -22.49 -1.52 -9.54
C GLU A 421 -22.06 -0.32 -10.40
N HIS A 422 -22.46 0.89 -10.00
CA HIS A 422 -22.15 2.14 -10.68
C HIS A 422 -20.92 2.87 -10.12
N GLY A 423 -20.16 2.23 -9.22
CA GLY A 423 -18.97 2.85 -8.63
C GLY A 423 -19.29 4.08 -7.80
N GLN A 424 -20.39 4.03 -7.04
CA GLN A 424 -20.80 5.08 -6.11
C GLN A 424 -20.58 4.67 -4.66
N TYR A 425 -20.30 5.65 -3.80
CA TYR A 425 -20.18 5.44 -2.37
C TYR A 425 -21.51 5.65 -1.66
N VAL A 426 -21.75 4.95 -0.56
CA VAL A 426 -22.95 5.12 0.26
C VAL A 426 -22.57 5.42 1.69
N VAL A 427 -23.27 6.34 2.33
CA VAL A 427 -23.18 6.62 3.77
C VAL A 427 -24.57 6.40 4.36
N LEU A 428 -24.68 5.54 5.38
CA LEU A 428 -25.95 5.30 6.07
C LEU A 428 -26.09 6.31 7.21
N ASP A 429 -27.14 7.11 7.20
CA ASP A 429 -27.38 8.17 8.19
C ASP A 429 -28.35 7.70 9.28
N LEU A 430 -27.92 7.92 10.54
CA LEU A 430 -28.64 7.52 11.74
C LEU A 430 -29.20 8.73 12.49
N GLN A 431 -30.53 8.75 12.64
CA GLN A 431 -31.26 9.68 13.52
C GLN A 431 -31.80 8.93 14.75
N PRO A 432 -31.03 8.81 15.83
CA PRO A 432 -31.19 7.70 16.77
C PRO A 432 -32.30 7.88 17.80
N GLY A 433 -32.87 9.09 17.93
CA GLY A 433 -33.75 9.39 19.05
C GLY A 433 -33.04 9.09 20.38
N ARG A 434 -33.64 8.26 21.22
CA ARG A 434 -33.12 7.82 22.52
C ARG A 434 -32.27 6.56 22.46
N ALA A 435 -32.19 5.88 21.30
CA ALA A 435 -31.24 4.80 21.11
C ALA A 435 -29.80 5.35 21.10
N ASP A 436 -28.83 4.50 21.40
CA ASP A 436 -27.42 4.80 21.13
C ASP A 436 -27.06 4.45 19.68
N PHE A 437 -26.04 5.13 19.15
CA PHE A 437 -25.63 4.95 17.75
C PHE A 437 -25.13 3.54 17.43
N VAL A 438 -24.43 2.86 18.35
CA VAL A 438 -23.90 1.51 18.11
C VAL A 438 -25.03 0.50 17.95
N SER A 439 -26.05 0.59 18.81
CA SER A 439 -27.25 -0.25 18.72
C SER A 439 -27.96 -0.10 17.38
N GLN A 440 -28.08 1.13 16.85
CA GLN A 440 -28.68 1.33 15.52
C GLN A 440 -27.76 0.90 14.38
N ALA A 441 -26.45 1.16 14.46
CA ALA A 441 -25.50 0.72 13.45
C ALA A 441 -25.52 -0.80 13.24
N LYS A 442 -25.70 -1.58 14.32
CA LYS A 442 -25.83 -3.05 14.28
C LYS A 442 -27.09 -3.54 13.55
N ILE A 443 -28.14 -2.74 13.46
CA ILE A 443 -29.34 -3.10 12.67
C ILE A 443 -28.96 -3.19 11.19
N TYR A 444 -28.05 -2.31 10.73
CA TYR A 444 -27.62 -2.21 9.35
C TYR A 444 -26.26 -2.86 9.08
N GLU A 445 -25.80 -3.76 9.95
CA GLU A 445 -24.51 -4.45 9.82
C GLU A 445 -24.39 -5.15 8.44
N GLU A 446 -25.47 -5.75 7.94
CA GLU A 446 -25.50 -6.38 6.60
C GLU A 446 -25.07 -5.42 5.48
N LEU A 447 -25.49 -4.15 5.56
CA LEU A 447 -25.12 -3.12 4.58
C LEU A 447 -23.73 -2.58 4.87
N LEU A 448 -23.35 -2.40 6.14
CA LEU A 448 -22.00 -1.97 6.53
C LEU A 448 -20.92 -3.00 6.13
N LEU A 449 -21.26 -4.27 5.94
CA LEU A 449 -20.35 -5.27 5.38
C LEU A 449 -20.07 -5.06 3.88
N ARG A 450 -20.80 -4.18 3.18
CA ARG A 450 -20.47 -3.83 1.80
C ARG A 450 -19.21 -2.94 1.77
N PRO A 451 -18.30 -3.13 0.80
CA PRO A 451 -17.05 -2.35 0.73
C PRO A 451 -17.26 -0.84 0.60
N ASN A 452 -18.25 -0.42 -0.20
CA ASN A 452 -18.53 0.98 -0.53
C ASN A 452 -19.52 1.68 0.43
N VAL A 453 -19.74 1.13 1.63
CA VAL A 453 -20.71 1.66 2.61
C VAL A 453 -20.00 2.15 3.88
N GLY A 454 -20.19 3.43 4.18
CA GLY A 454 -19.83 4.10 5.44
C GLY A 454 -21.06 4.45 6.31
N LEU A 455 -20.85 5.25 7.35
CA LEU A 455 -21.87 5.60 8.35
C LEU A 455 -21.84 7.10 8.66
N ALA A 456 -23.00 7.71 8.83
CA ALA A 456 -23.18 9.07 9.33
C ALA A 456 -23.91 9.03 10.67
N LEU A 457 -23.44 9.85 11.60
CA LEU A 457 -24.09 10.07 12.89
C LEU A 457 -24.75 11.45 12.82
N ASP A 458 -26.02 11.51 13.19
CA ASP A 458 -26.77 12.76 13.22
C ASP A 458 -27.15 13.17 14.67
N PRO A 459 -26.20 13.77 15.42
CA PRO A 459 -26.39 14.10 16.84
C PRO A 459 -27.56 15.04 17.13
N GLU A 460 -28.04 15.83 16.15
CA GLU A 460 -29.20 16.70 16.39
C GLU A 460 -30.46 15.91 16.74
N TRP A 461 -30.54 14.64 16.33
CA TRP A 461 -31.63 13.73 16.65
C TRP A 461 -31.33 12.81 17.85
N ARG A 462 -30.20 13.00 18.54
CA ARG A 462 -29.85 12.23 19.74
C ARG A 462 -30.50 12.85 20.99
N LEU A 463 -31.47 12.13 21.55
CA LEU A 463 -32.27 12.54 22.72
C LEU A 463 -31.80 11.90 24.03
N GLY A 464 -31.76 12.70 25.09
CA GLY A 464 -31.75 12.22 26.47
C GLY A 464 -33.05 11.52 26.89
N SER A 465 -33.03 10.88 28.06
CA SER A 465 -34.13 10.00 28.52
C SER A 465 -35.51 10.67 28.63
N ASP A 466 -35.55 11.96 28.92
CA ASP A 466 -36.76 12.77 29.11
C ASP A 466 -36.99 13.80 27.99
N GLN A 467 -36.10 13.81 26.99
CA GLN A 467 -36.13 14.73 25.87
C GLN A 467 -37.04 14.22 24.75
N VAL A 468 -37.57 15.15 23.95
CA VAL A 468 -38.38 14.88 22.75
C VAL A 468 -37.95 15.83 21.63
N HIS A 469 -38.13 15.42 20.38
CA HIS A 469 -37.77 16.23 19.21
C HIS A 469 -38.52 17.57 19.17
N MET A 470 -37.99 18.53 18.41
CA MET A 470 -38.55 19.87 18.20
C MET A 470 -38.62 20.77 19.46
N THR A 471 -38.14 20.31 20.60
CA THR A 471 -38.01 21.13 21.83
C THR A 471 -36.58 21.62 22.06
N GLN A 472 -35.61 20.82 21.66
CA GLN A 472 -34.19 21.11 21.68
C GLN A 472 -33.50 20.36 20.54
N ILE A 473 -32.32 20.83 20.15
CA ILE A 473 -31.42 20.05 19.30
C ILE A 473 -30.68 19.09 20.21
N GLY A 474 -30.61 17.83 19.78
CA GLY A 474 -29.91 16.74 20.43
C GLY A 474 -28.40 16.96 20.58
N GLN A 475 -27.79 16.00 21.26
CA GLN A 475 -26.35 15.95 21.44
C GLN A 475 -25.91 14.52 21.75
N THR A 476 -24.68 14.19 21.40
CA THR A 476 -24.00 12.96 21.82
C THR A 476 -22.64 13.27 22.43
N SER A 477 -22.12 12.39 23.28
CA SER A 477 -20.78 12.53 23.85
C SER A 477 -19.72 11.96 22.91
N VAL A 478 -18.50 12.50 22.96
CA VAL A 478 -17.33 11.92 22.25
C VAL A 478 -17.10 10.45 22.60
N ASP A 479 -17.39 10.02 23.84
CA ASP A 479 -17.29 8.61 24.25
C ASP A 479 -18.25 7.69 23.46
N GLU A 480 -19.46 8.16 23.14
CA GLU A 480 -20.42 7.39 22.34
C GLU A 480 -19.97 7.37 20.86
N VAL A 481 -19.40 8.46 20.35
CA VAL A 481 -18.77 8.49 19.03
C VAL A 481 -17.60 7.51 18.94
N ASN A 482 -16.75 7.46 19.96
CA ASN A 482 -15.62 6.53 20.01
C ASN A 482 -16.06 5.05 20.11
N GLN A 483 -17.22 4.76 20.73
CA GLN A 483 -17.81 3.42 20.66
C GLN A 483 -18.23 3.03 19.24
N VAL A 484 -18.70 3.98 18.43
CA VAL A 484 -18.98 3.76 17.01
C VAL A 484 -17.67 3.56 16.23
N VAL A 485 -16.64 4.36 16.51
CA VAL A 485 -15.30 4.21 15.92
C VAL A 485 -14.78 2.80 16.17
N ASP A 486 -14.79 2.34 17.42
CA ASP A 486 -14.33 0.99 17.76
C ASP A 486 -15.14 -0.09 17.04
N TYR A 487 -16.48 -0.01 17.08
CA TYR A 487 -17.34 -0.98 16.42
C TYR A 487 -17.12 -1.05 14.91
N LEU A 488 -17.10 0.09 14.22
CA LEU A 488 -16.95 0.13 12.77
C LEU A 488 -15.54 -0.25 12.32
N ALA A 489 -14.51 0.12 13.10
CA ALA A 489 -13.14 -0.28 12.85
C ALA A 489 -12.94 -1.80 13.06
N ASP A 490 -13.48 -2.36 14.14
CA ASP A 490 -13.41 -3.80 14.39
C ASP A 490 -14.14 -4.59 13.29
N LEU A 491 -15.35 -4.16 12.89
CA LEU A 491 -16.08 -4.75 11.76
C LEU A 491 -15.26 -4.68 10.46
N THR A 492 -14.64 -3.53 10.17
CA THR A 492 -13.82 -3.34 8.96
C THR A 492 -12.61 -4.28 8.96
N ARG A 493 -11.91 -4.37 10.08
CA ARG A 493 -10.71 -5.21 10.23
C ARG A 493 -11.04 -6.71 10.21
N GLU A 494 -12.12 -7.13 10.89
CA GLU A 494 -12.53 -8.54 10.96
C GLU A 494 -12.93 -9.11 9.60
N HIS A 495 -13.50 -8.26 8.74
CA HIS A 495 -13.98 -8.65 7.42
C HIS A 495 -13.06 -8.23 6.25
N ASP A 496 -11.81 -7.85 6.57
CA ASP A 496 -10.80 -7.39 5.60
C ASP A 496 -11.36 -6.35 4.60
N LEU A 497 -12.20 -5.42 5.10
CA LEU A 497 -12.89 -4.42 4.28
C LEU A 497 -12.00 -3.20 3.99
N PRO A 498 -12.23 -2.50 2.86
CA PRO A 498 -11.64 -1.19 2.62
C PRO A 498 -12.03 -0.15 3.69
N GLN A 499 -11.27 0.94 3.76
CA GLN A 499 -11.49 2.01 4.74
C GLN A 499 -12.91 2.58 4.62
N LYS A 500 -13.59 2.79 5.76
CA LYS A 500 -14.95 3.33 5.81
C LYS A 500 -14.97 4.80 6.17
N VAL A 501 -15.84 5.57 5.52
CA VAL A 501 -16.12 6.95 5.93
C VAL A 501 -17.04 6.92 7.16
N LEU A 502 -16.68 7.69 8.19
CA LEU A 502 -17.54 8.01 9.33
C LEU A 502 -17.80 9.53 9.33
N VAL A 503 -19.04 9.91 9.03
CA VAL A 503 -19.49 11.30 8.98
C VAL A 503 -20.07 11.70 10.34
N LEU A 504 -19.62 12.84 10.86
CA LEU A 504 -20.15 13.46 12.08
C LEU A 504 -20.89 14.75 11.71
N HIS A 505 -22.22 14.73 11.66
CA HIS A 505 -22.99 15.94 11.36
C HIS A 505 -22.93 16.94 12.50
N MET A 506 -22.60 18.19 12.17
CA MET A 506 -22.52 19.27 13.13
C MET A 506 -22.86 20.62 12.49
N PHE A 507 -23.67 21.41 13.17
CA PHE A 507 -23.80 22.86 12.92
C PHE A 507 -23.74 23.69 14.21
N GLN A 508 -23.56 23.03 15.35
CA GLN A 508 -23.28 23.66 16.65
C GLN A 508 -22.24 22.83 17.40
N THR A 509 -21.26 23.48 18.02
CA THR A 509 -20.18 22.81 18.77
C THR A 509 -20.70 21.92 19.90
N ARG A 510 -21.85 22.26 20.51
CA ARG A 510 -22.46 21.48 21.58
C ARG A 510 -23.10 20.16 21.14
N MET A 511 -23.26 19.91 19.84
CA MET A 511 -23.85 18.66 19.33
C MET A 511 -22.96 17.47 19.67
N ILE A 512 -21.64 17.67 19.61
CA ILE A 512 -20.63 16.72 20.07
C ILE A 512 -19.61 17.50 20.92
N PRO A 513 -19.84 17.64 22.24
CA PRO A 513 -18.87 18.26 23.11
C PRO A 513 -17.54 17.49 23.05
N ASP A 514 -16.44 18.24 22.98
CA ASP A 514 -15.07 17.71 22.93
C ASP A 514 -14.79 16.83 21.70
N VAL A 515 -15.45 17.11 20.56
CA VAL A 515 -15.26 16.37 19.29
C VAL A 515 -13.80 16.34 18.81
N ASP A 516 -12.96 17.30 19.23
CA ASP A 516 -11.51 17.28 18.98
C ASP A 516 -10.78 16.09 19.63
N GLN A 517 -11.45 15.33 20.49
CA GLN A 517 -10.95 14.11 21.14
C GLN A 517 -11.47 12.81 20.50
N VAL A 518 -12.18 12.89 19.37
CA VAL A 518 -12.58 11.68 18.62
C VAL A 518 -11.33 10.89 18.23
N ASP A 519 -11.36 9.58 18.45
CA ASP A 519 -10.27 8.69 18.12
C ASP A 519 -10.11 8.55 16.60
N GLN A 520 -9.04 9.15 16.08
CA GLN A 520 -8.64 9.07 14.67
C GLN A 520 -7.43 8.14 14.46
N SER A 521 -7.02 7.36 15.48
CA SER A 521 -5.90 6.42 15.37
C SER A 521 -6.24 5.14 14.61
N ARG A 522 -7.54 4.85 14.47
CA ARG A 522 -8.08 3.67 13.77
C ARG A 522 -8.06 3.89 12.25
N SER A 523 -7.01 3.40 11.58
CA SER A 523 -6.84 3.55 10.12
C SER A 523 -7.80 2.72 9.25
N GLU A 524 -8.73 2.01 9.87
CA GLU A 524 -9.92 1.44 9.24
C GLU A 524 -10.94 2.50 8.83
N LEU A 525 -10.91 3.66 9.49
CA LEU A 525 -11.90 4.72 9.28
C LEU A 525 -11.25 5.99 8.74
N ALA A 526 -12.03 6.72 7.95
CA ALA A 526 -11.81 8.12 7.63
C ALA A 526 -12.93 8.92 8.34
N VAL A 527 -12.59 9.54 9.47
CA VAL A 527 -13.54 10.35 10.25
C VAL A 527 -13.54 11.77 9.70
N LEU A 528 -14.73 12.31 9.42
CA LEU A 528 -14.90 13.69 8.98
C LEU A 528 -16.01 14.40 9.74
N ILE A 529 -15.88 15.71 9.93
CA ILE A 529 -16.97 16.57 10.39
C ILE A 529 -17.67 17.17 9.17
N HIS A 530 -18.99 17.03 9.14
CA HIS A 530 -19.83 17.57 8.07
C HIS A 530 -20.66 18.74 8.60
N ALA A 531 -20.44 19.92 8.02
CA ALA A 531 -21.11 21.17 8.38
C ALA A 531 -22.54 21.16 7.85
N ASP A 532 -23.46 20.69 8.69
CA ASP A 532 -24.84 20.40 8.35
C ASP A 532 -25.81 21.52 8.77
N GLY A 533 -25.44 22.77 8.50
CA GLY A 533 -26.20 23.94 8.91
C GLY A 533 -26.73 24.70 7.69
N GLN A 534 -28.04 24.89 7.60
CA GLN A 534 -28.67 25.65 6.51
C GLN A 534 -28.75 27.16 6.76
N GLY A 535 -28.88 27.94 5.69
CA GLY A 535 -29.27 29.35 5.76
C GLY A 535 -28.45 30.28 4.86
N PRO A 536 -28.44 31.60 5.13
CA PRO A 536 -27.66 32.54 4.33
C PRO A 536 -26.16 32.22 4.38
N GLN A 537 -25.47 32.39 3.25
CA GLN A 537 -24.07 31.99 3.11
C GLN A 537 -23.13 32.54 4.19
N GLY A 538 -23.34 33.77 4.64
CA GLY A 538 -22.54 34.33 5.74
C GLY A 538 -22.65 33.52 7.04
N ALA A 539 -23.85 33.03 7.38
CA ALA A 539 -24.06 32.21 8.58
C ALA A 539 -23.41 30.82 8.42
N LYS A 540 -23.53 30.21 7.24
CA LYS A 540 -22.90 28.91 6.95
C LYS A 540 -21.37 28.98 7.02
N GLN A 541 -20.79 30.01 6.40
CA GLN A 541 -19.35 30.27 6.44
C GLN A 541 -18.86 30.56 7.87
N ASP A 542 -19.67 31.25 8.68
CA ASP A 542 -19.38 31.42 10.10
C ASP A 542 -19.42 30.10 10.87
N THR A 543 -20.42 29.23 10.63
CA THR A 543 -20.50 27.88 11.22
C THR A 543 -19.27 27.06 10.83
N TRP A 544 -18.94 27.00 9.54
CA TRP A 544 -17.76 26.31 9.01
C TRP A 544 -16.48 26.72 9.74
N ARG A 545 -16.22 28.03 9.81
CA ARG A 545 -15.05 28.58 10.52
C ARG A 545 -15.05 28.24 12.01
N VAL A 546 -16.20 28.29 12.67
CA VAL A 546 -16.32 27.97 14.10
C VAL A 546 -16.04 26.49 14.35
N LEU A 547 -16.57 25.58 13.53
CA LEU A 547 -16.34 24.15 13.68
C LEU A 547 -14.85 23.81 13.46
N HIS A 548 -14.21 24.36 12.43
CA HIS A 548 -12.76 24.19 12.22
C HIS A 548 -11.91 24.67 13.40
N GLN A 549 -12.28 25.79 14.03
CA GLN A 549 -11.60 26.28 15.24
C GLN A 549 -11.87 25.40 16.46
N TYR A 550 -13.02 24.73 16.50
CA TYR A 550 -13.44 23.88 17.60
C TYR A 550 -12.83 22.48 17.54
N ALA A 551 -12.57 21.97 16.33
CA ALA A 551 -12.04 20.63 16.08
C ALA A 551 -10.78 20.64 15.20
N PRO A 552 -9.72 21.38 15.58
CA PRO A 552 -8.54 21.54 14.73
C PRO A 552 -7.75 20.24 14.47
N SER A 553 -7.97 19.17 15.24
CA SER A 553 -7.34 17.86 15.02
C SER A 553 -8.05 17.01 13.96
N VAL A 554 -9.30 17.32 13.61
CA VAL A 554 -10.04 16.60 12.57
C VAL A 554 -9.52 17.02 11.21
N LYS A 555 -9.03 16.04 10.44
CA LYS A 555 -8.36 16.28 9.16
C LYS A 555 -9.33 16.50 8.01
N TYR A 556 -10.43 15.77 8.01
CA TYR A 556 -11.35 15.70 6.87
C TYR A 556 -12.65 16.43 7.18
N TRP A 557 -13.19 17.09 6.17
CA TRP A 557 -14.31 18.00 6.37
C TRP A 557 -15.32 17.91 5.23
N GLY A 558 -16.57 18.24 5.52
CA GLY A 558 -17.58 18.25 4.48
C GLY A 558 -18.64 19.32 4.65
N TRP A 559 -19.29 19.69 3.56
CA TRP A 559 -20.21 20.81 3.46
C TRP A 559 -21.52 20.39 2.83
N LYS A 560 -22.64 20.63 3.51
CA LYS A 560 -23.98 20.40 2.94
C LYS A 560 -24.48 21.64 2.22
N ASN A 561 -25.01 21.48 1.01
CA ASN A 561 -25.79 22.47 0.29
C ASN A 561 -27.28 22.13 0.39
N PHE A 562 -28.13 23.12 0.66
CA PHE A 562 -29.57 22.97 0.76
C PHE A 562 -30.26 23.70 -0.40
N TYR A 563 -31.04 23.00 -1.23
CA TYR A 563 -31.63 23.61 -2.43
C TYR A 563 -32.59 24.77 -2.12
N ASP A 564 -33.43 24.59 -1.10
CA ASP A 564 -34.52 25.52 -0.80
C ASP A 564 -34.18 26.48 0.37
N GLU A 565 -33.38 26.02 1.32
CA GLU A 565 -33.08 26.75 2.56
C GLU A 565 -31.88 27.68 2.45
N ASP A 566 -30.93 27.37 1.55
CA ASP A 566 -29.83 28.28 1.25
C ASP A 566 -30.28 29.30 0.21
N GLN A 567 -30.32 30.57 0.60
CA GLN A 567 -30.83 31.65 -0.25
C GLN A 567 -29.79 32.79 -0.37
N PRO A 568 -28.97 32.81 -1.46
CA PRO A 568 -28.83 31.77 -2.48
C PRO A 568 -27.97 30.58 -2.01
N MET A 569 -28.22 29.38 -2.54
CA MET A 569 -27.32 28.24 -2.50
C MET A 569 -26.08 28.51 -3.37
N LEU A 570 -24.90 28.02 -2.96
CA LEU A 570 -23.69 28.12 -3.78
C LEU A 570 -23.80 27.21 -5.01
N SER A 571 -23.27 27.68 -6.15
CA SER A 571 -22.97 26.79 -7.27
C SER A 571 -21.79 25.85 -6.94
N PRO A 572 -21.54 24.80 -7.74
CA PRO A 572 -20.32 24.00 -7.61
C PRO A 572 -19.03 24.83 -7.66
N GLU A 573 -18.91 25.77 -8.60
CA GLU A 573 -17.75 26.66 -8.70
C GLU A 573 -17.61 27.58 -7.49
N GLU A 574 -18.73 28.06 -6.95
CA GLU A 574 -18.73 28.87 -5.73
C GLU A 574 -18.38 28.04 -4.50
N THR A 575 -18.85 26.79 -4.40
CA THR A 575 -18.48 25.87 -3.32
C THR A 575 -16.97 25.66 -3.31
N VAL A 576 -16.38 25.32 -4.48
CA VAL A 576 -14.93 25.09 -4.61
C VAL A 576 -14.09 26.35 -4.35
N SER A 577 -14.59 27.53 -4.73
CA SER A 577 -13.81 28.78 -4.62
C SER A 577 -14.04 29.58 -3.34
N GLN A 578 -15.14 29.35 -2.62
CA GLN A 578 -15.53 30.16 -1.46
C GLN A 578 -15.53 29.38 -0.14
N VAL A 579 -15.67 28.05 -0.14
CA VAL A 579 -15.57 27.25 1.07
C VAL A 579 -14.10 26.89 1.28
N ASP A 580 -13.50 27.44 2.34
CA ASP A 580 -12.08 27.28 2.65
C ASP A 580 -11.90 26.82 4.11
N PRO A 581 -11.21 25.69 4.37
CA PRO A 581 -10.60 24.79 3.38
C PRO A 581 -11.62 24.11 2.46
N LEU A 582 -11.15 23.57 1.33
CA LEU A 582 -11.99 22.83 0.39
C LEU A 582 -12.53 21.55 1.09
N PRO A 583 -13.85 21.30 1.07
CA PRO A 583 -14.43 20.09 1.68
C PRO A 583 -14.10 18.82 0.88
N ASP A 584 -13.83 17.73 1.61
CA ASP A 584 -13.66 16.37 1.09
C ASP A 584 -15.01 15.70 0.76
N PHE A 585 -16.09 16.11 1.43
CA PHE A 585 -17.44 15.55 1.27
C PHE A 585 -18.46 16.68 1.07
N ILE A 586 -19.15 16.70 -0.07
CA ILE A 586 -20.13 17.74 -0.41
C ILE A 586 -21.47 17.08 -0.62
N SER A 587 -22.50 17.43 0.14
CA SER A 587 -23.83 16.83 -0.03
C SER A 587 -24.86 17.86 -0.51
N TYR A 588 -25.93 17.35 -1.13
CA TYR A 588 -27.07 18.13 -1.61
C TYR A 588 -28.36 17.57 -1.01
N GLN A 589 -29.10 18.44 -0.29
CA GLN A 589 -30.36 18.11 0.37
C GLN A 589 -31.51 18.97 -0.13
#